data_AF-A0A9D5CN44-F1
#
_entry.id   AF-A0A9D5CN44-F1
#
_cell.length_a   1.000
_cell.length_b   1.000
_cell.length_c   1.000
_cell.angle_alpha   90.00
_cell.angle_beta   90.00
_cell.angle_gamma   90.00
#
_symmetry.space_group_name_H-M   'P 1'
#
loop_
_entity.id
_entity.type
_entity.pdbx_description
1 polymer ?
#
loop_
_entity_poly.entity_id
_entity_poly.type
_entity_poly.pdbx_seq_one_letter_code
_entity_poly.pdbx_strand_id
1 'polypeptide(L)' 'MDTSSPAVFVNAELLKMYIGRRVRSSASNAKMKVIGIADGNQSIRAEISTDLGENFDVVAYDGLCQLANGKHRNLFL' A
#
# COMPACT_ATOMS: atom_id res chain seq x y z
N MET A 1 -11.29 6.48 -8.03
CA MET A 1 -10.66 5.46 -7.18
C MET A 1 -11.31 4.15 -7.57
N ASP A 2 -10.64 3.35 -8.39
CA ASP A 2 -11.21 2.15 -9.01
C ASP A 2 -11.43 1.08 -7.93
N THR A 3 -12.69 0.94 -7.51
CA THR A 3 -13.18 0.00 -6.50
C THR A 3 -13.35 -1.41 -7.03
N SER A 4 -13.14 -1.64 -8.32
CA SER A 4 -13.23 -2.94 -8.99
C SER A 4 -12.12 -3.91 -8.59
N SER A 5 -11.05 -3.44 -7.94
CA SER A 5 -10.03 -4.31 -7.34
C SER A 5 -9.68 -3.85 -5.92
N PRO A 6 -10.17 -4.56 -4.88
CA PRO A 6 -9.78 -4.29 -3.51
C PRO A 6 -8.29 -4.61 -3.37
N ALA A 7 -7.50 -3.60 -3.03
CA ALA A 7 -6.08 -3.73 -2.75
C ALA A 7 -5.83 -3.20 -1.35
N VAL A 8 -5.24 -4.04 -0.50
CA VAL A 8 -5.00 -3.72 0.90
C VAL A 8 -3.91 -2.67 1.01
N PHE A 9 -4.15 -1.62 1.79
CA PHE A 9 -3.12 -0.63 2.13
C PHE A 9 -2.10 -1.29 3.07
N VAL A 10 -0.84 -1.30 2.66
CA VAL A 10 0.28 -1.87 3.42
C VAL A 10 1.46 -0.92 3.39
N ASN A 11 2.23 -0.91 4.47
CA ASN A 11 3.55 -0.29 4.49
C ASN A 11 4.64 -1.35 4.29
N ALA A 12 5.91 -0.93 4.28
CA ALA A 12 7.05 -1.84 4.12
C ALA A 12 7.11 -2.93 5.20
N GLU A 13 6.62 -2.67 6.42
CA GLU A 13 6.63 -3.62 7.53
C GLU A 13 5.50 -4.65 7.46
N LEU A 14 4.34 -4.23 6.97
CA LEU A 14 3.15 -5.06 6.81
C LEU A 14 3.20 -5.90 5.54
N LEU A 15 4.05 -5.55 4.58
CA LEU A 15 4.14 -6.23 3.29
C LEU A 15 4.36 -7.75 3.42
N LYS A 16 5.22 -8.15 4.35
CA LYS A 16 5.51 -9.56 4.68
C LYS A 16 4.30 -10.37 5.15
N MET A 17 3.24 -9.72 5.64
CA MET A 17 2.00 -10.39 6.06
C MET A 17 1.03 -10.62 4.89
N TYR A 18 1.30 -10.00 3.73
CA TYR A 18 0.42 -10.00 2.56
C TYR A 18 1.09 -10.58 1.30
N ILE A 19 2.14 -11.37 1.46
CA ILE A 19 2.81 -12.06 0.34
C ILE A 19 1.79 -12.88 -0.47
N GLY A 20 1.86 -12.75 -1.80
CA GLY A 20 0.93 -13.37 -2.74
C GLY A 20 -0.42 -12.66 -2.89
N ARG A 21 -0.65 -11.54 -2.19
CA ARG A 21 -1.88 -10.73 -2.33
C ARG A 21 -1.60 -9.41 -3.05
N ARG A 22 -2.65 -8.87 -3.68
CA ARG A 22 -2.62 -7.53 -4.28
C ARG A 22 -2.68 -6.47 -3.17
N VAL A 23 -1.65 -5.65 -3.11
CA VAL A 23 -1.45 -4.62 -2.09
C VAL A 23 -1.19 -3.26 -2.73
N ARG A 24 -1.45 -2.21 -1.96
CA ARG A 24 -1.13 -0.82 -2.24
C ARG A 24 -0.12 -0.34 -1.22
N SER A 25 1.00 0.15 -1.71
CA SER A 25 2.03 0.78 -0.88
C SER A 25 2.50 2.06 -1.54
N SER A 26 2.86 3.05 -0.73
CA SER A 26 3.63 4.21 -1.19
C SER A 26 5.11 3.86 -1.18
N ALA A 27 5.82 4.19 -2.24
CA ALA A 27 7.27 4.12 -2.21
C ALA A 27 7.81 5.24 -1.30
N SER A 28 8.72 4.90 -0.39
CA SER A 28 9.31 5.89 0.53
C SER A 28 10.33 6.80 -0.17
N ASN A 29 10.97 6.29 -1.22
CA ASN A 29 12.04 6.96 -1.97
C ASN A 29 11.54 7.78 -3.16
N ALA A 30 10.37 7.44 -3.71
CA ALA A 30 9.71 8.17 -4.77
C ALA A 30 8.26 8.35 -4.35
N LYS A 31 7.75 9.59 -4.37
CA LYS A 31 6.36 9.93 -3.99
C LYS A 31 5.36 9.38 -5.01
N MET A 32 5.34 8.06 -5.15
CA MET A 32 4.55 7.31 -6.10
C MET A 32 3.79 6.21 -5.37
N LYS A 33 2.54 6.01 -5.80
CA LYS A 33 1.68 4.95 -5.33
C LYS A 33 1.94 3.75 -6.20
N VAL A 34 2.33 2.64 -5.58
CA VAL A 34 2.51 1.37 -6.27
C VAL A 34 1.38 0.43 -5.86
N ILE A 35 0.70 -0.12 -6.86
CA ILE A 35 -0.27 -1.20 -6.73
C ILE A 35 0.37 -2.43 -7.36
N GLY A 36 0.37 -3.55 -6.66
CA GLY A 36 0.94 -4.78 -7.20
C GLY A 36 0.81 -5.96 -6.26
N ILE A 37 1.43 -7.08 -6.62
CA ILE A 37 1.46 -8.29 -5.79
C ILE A 37 2.69 -8.22 -4.88
N ALA A 38 2.51 -8.42 -3.58
CA ALA A 38 3.65 -8.57 -2.67
C ALA A 38 4.35 -9.90 -2.97
N ASP A 39 5.61 -9.83 -3.43
CA ASP A 39 6.39 -10.98 -3.89
C ASP A 39 7.46 -11.39 -2.86
N GLY A 40 7.89 -10.46 -2.00
CA GLY A 40 8.87 -10.72 -0.93
C GLY A 40 8.70 -9.77 0.26
N ASN A 41 9.54 -9.92 1.29
CA ASN A 41 9.39 -9.17 2.56
C ASN A 41 9.24 -7.65 2.41
N GLN A 42 9.91 -7.06 1.42
CA GLN A 42 9.82 -5.63 1.08
C GLN A 42 9.75 -5.42 -0.44
N SER A 43 9.30 -6.45 -1.17
CA SER A 43 9.27 -6.46 -2.63
C SER A 43 7.83 -6.54 -3.11
N ILE A 44 7.43 -5.56 -3.91
CA ILE A 44 6.14 -5.55 -4.59
C ILE A 44 6.42 -5.66 -6.08
N ARG A 45 5.80 -6.65 -6.71
CA ARG A 45 5.72 -6.72 -8.16
C ARG A 45 4.72 -5.67 -8.63
N ALA A 46 5.22 -4.48 -8.93
CA ALA A 46 4.42 -3.34 -9.37
C ALA A 46 3.61 -3.69 -10.63
N GLU A 47 2.29 -3.57 -10.55
CA GLU A 47 1.38 -3.64 -11.69
C GLU A 47 1.02 -2.23 -12.18
N ILE A 48 0.79 -1.31 -11.24
CA ILE A 48 0.41 0.08 -11.53
C ILE A 48 1.25 0.99 -10.63
N SER A 49 1.97 1.92 -11.23
CA SER A 49 2.69 3.00 -10.54
C SER A 49 2.08 4.33 -10.94
N THR A 50 1.57 5.08 -9.98
CA THR A 50 1.00 6.42 -10.20
C THR A 50 1.81 7.42 -9.40
N ASP A 51 2.32 8.44 -10.07
CA ASP A 51 3.01 9.53 -9.41
C ASP A 51 2.00 10.36 -8.59
N LEU A 52 2.29 10.59 -7.32
CA LEU A 52 1.41 11.33 -6.41
C LEU A 52 1.78 12.82 -6.33
N GLY A 53 2.88 13.22 -6.96
CA GLY A 53 3.37 14.59 -6.95
C GLY A 53 3.95 15.03 -5.60
N GLU A 54 4.40 16.28 -5.54
CA GLU A 54 5.17 16.81 -4.40
C GLU A 54 4.39 16.89 -3.09
N ASN A 55 3.06 16.97 -3.15
CA ASN A 55 2.18 17.17 -1.99
C ASN A 55 1.77 15.86 -1.29
N PHE A 56 2.42 14.74 -1.60
CA PHE A 56 2.12 13.46 -0.97
C PHE A 56 2.88 13.26 0.34
N ASP A 57 2.13 13.19 1.44
CA ASP A 57 2.64 12.88 2.76
C ASP A 57 2.73 11.38 2.99
N VAL A 58 3.95 10.84 2.86
CA VAL A 58 4.27 9.44 3.19
C VAL A 58 3.98 9.15 4.67
N VAL A 59 4.14 10.16 5.55
CA VAL A 59 3.86 10.05 6.99
C VAL A 59 2.36 9.88 7.24
N ALA A 60 1.52 10.68 6.57
CA ALA A 60 0.06 10.52 6.66
C ALA A 60 -0.39 9.17 6.10
N TYR A 61 0.25 8.70 5.02
CA TYR A 61 -0.04 7.39 4.44
C TYR A 61 0.32 6.22 5.37
N ASP A 62 1.46 6.30 6.07
CA ASP A 62 1.82 5.27 7.06
C ASP A 62 0.79 5.19 8.19
N GLY A 63 0.28 6.34 8.65
CA GLY A 63 -0.84 6.41 9.59
C GLY A 63 -2.11 5.72 9.08
N LEU A 64 -2.43 5.86 7.78
CA LEU A 64 -3.54 5.14 7.16
C LEU A 64 -3.29 3.63 7.09
N CYS A 65 -2.07 3.20 6.77
CA CYS A 65 -1.71 1.78 6.79
C CYS A 65 -1.88 1.18 8.18
N GLN A 66 -1.45 1.89 9.23
CA GLN A 66 -1.65 1.46 10.62
C GLN A 66 -3.14 1.43 11.00
N LEU A 67 -3.93 2.41 10.57
CA LEU A 67 -5.37 2.45 10.86
C LEU A 67 -6.12 1.31 10.16
N ALA A 68 -5.79 1.06 8.88
CA ALA A 68 -6.39 0.02 8.05
C ALA A 68 -5.98 -1.39 8.47
N ASN A 69 -4.80 -1.58 9.04
CA ASN A 69 -4.36 -2.89 9.53
C ASN A 69 -4.58 -3.09 11.04
N GLY A 70 -4.81 -2.01 11.78
CA GLY A 70 -5.11 -2.03 13.19
C GLY A 70 -6.60 -2.21 13.46
N LYS A 71 -7.16 -1.34 14.30
CA LYS A 71 -8.49 -1.51 14.89
C LYS A 71 -9.65 -1.47 13.87
N HIS A 72 -9.45 -0.86 12.70
CA HIS A 72 -10.51 -0.66 11.70
C HIS A 72 -10.38 -1.57 10.48
N ARG A 73 -9.62 -2.69 10.57
CA ARG A 73 -9.40 -3.62 9.46
C ARG A 73 -10.67 -4.14 8.78
N ASN A 74 -11.78 -4.23 9.50
CA ASN A 74 -13.07 -4.66 8.94
C ASN A 74 -13.69 -3.63 7.97
N LEU A 75 -13.38 -2.34 8.11
CA LEU A 75 -13.88 -1.27 7.23
C LEU A 75 -13.13 -1.18 5.89
N PHE A 76 -11.98 -1.83 5.77
CA PHE A 76 -11.10 -1.77 4.59
C PHE A 76 -10.98 -3.11 3.85
N LEU A 77 -11.88 -4.07 4.14
CA LEU A 77 -11.93 -5.39 3.50
C LEU A 77 -12.93 -5.42 2.33
#